data_AF-A0A2D6K101-F1
#
_entry.id   AF-A0A2D6K101-F1
#
_cell.length_a   1.000
_cell.length_b   1.000
_cell.length_c   1.000
_cell.angle_alpha   90.00
_cell.angle_beta   90.00
_cell.angle_gamma   90.00
#
_symmetry.space_group_name_H-M   'P 1'
#
loop_
_entity.id
_entity.type
_entity.pdbx_description
1 polymer ?
#
loop_
_entity_poly.entity_id
_entity_poly.type
_entity_poly.pdbx_seq_one_letter_code
_entity_poly.pdbx_strand_id
1 'polypeptide(L)'
;MFIKENMHPLRKALRRVLMVVLCVSLFFFSMIVTLRVSYHGDKPIDGPLREAIFHADIFQMRALAAFSNDEEDMRIANELLRASIFSPLYAQAGLAMLKSKAEAGYAPAQERLEQIYPSKGR
;
A
#
# COMPACT_ATOMS: atom_id res chain seq x y z
N MET A 1 -55.11 2.68 15.62
CA MET A 1 -54.80 2.89 17.05
C MET A 1 -54.08 1.63 17.54
N PHE A 2 -52.74 1.61 17.56
CA PHE A 2 -51.99 0.43 17.97
C PHE A 2 -52.07 0.26 19.48
N ILE A 3 -52.71 -0.82 19.92
CA ILE A 3 -52.80 -1.22 21.32
C ILE A 3 -51.37 -1.44 21.80
N LYS A 4 -50.93 -0.57 22.71
CA LYS A 4 -49.61 -0.64 23.33
C LYS A 4 -49.69 -1.73 24.41
N GLU A 5 -49.48 -2.98 24.03
CA GLU A 5 -49.25 -4.02 25.03
C GLU A 5 -48.06 -3.59 25.90
N ASN A 6 -48.25 -3.67 27.22
CA ASN A 6 -47.21 -3.33 28.19
C ASN A 6 -46.06 -4.36 28.08
N MET A 7 -45.15 -4.08 27.15
CA MET A 7 -43.96 -4.88 26.92
C MET A 7 -43.09 -4.86 28.18
N HIS A 8 -42.77 -6.05 28.71
CA HIS A 8 -41.89 -6.24 29.87
C HIS A 8 -40.60 -5.40 29.72
N PRO A 9 -40.14 -4.68 30.75
CA PRO A 9 -39.03 -3.72 30.66
C PRO A 9 -37.74 -4.34 30.08
N LEU A 10 -37.50 -5.63 30.38
CA LEU A 10 -36.40 -6.41 29.83
C LEU A 10 -36.47 -6.58 28.30
N ARG A 11 -37.66 -6.86 27.75
CA ARG A 11 -37.86 -6.99 26.29
C ARG A 11 -37.67 -5.66 25.57
N LYS A 12 -38.05 -4.55 26.24
CA LYS A 12 -37.85 -3.18 25.72
C LYS A 12 -36.37 -2.81 25.68
N ALA A 13 -35.60 -3.17 26.71
CA ALA A 13 -34.15 -2.96 26.75
C ALA A 13 -33.45 -3.78 25.67
N LEU A 14 -33.76 -5.07 25.55
CA LEU A 14 -33.19 -5.96 24.53
C LEU A 14 -33.44 -5.45 23.10
N ARG A 15 -34.66 -4.97 22.83
CA ARG A 15 -35.01 -4.41 21.52
C ARG A 15 -34.22 -3.15 21.18
N ARG A 16 -33.94 -2.29 22.17
CA ARG A 16 -33.09 -1.11 21.95
C ARG A 16 -31.67 -1.50 21.62
N VAL A 17 -31.10 -2.46 22.35
CA VAL A 17 -29.74 -2.96 22.09
C VAL A 17 -29.65 -3.56 20.69
N LEU A 18 -30.60 -4.41 20.30
CA LEU A 18 -30.67 -4.97 18.95
C LEU A 18 -30.76 -3.90 17.86
N MET A 19 -31.56 -2.85 18.08
CA MET A 19 -31.63 -1.72 17.13
C MET A 19 -30.31 -0.97 17.03
N VAL A 20 -29.61 -0.74 18.14
CA VAL A 20 -28.28 -0.09 18.12
C VAL A 20 -27.28 -0.94 17.35
N VAL A 21 -27.22 -2.25 17.61
CA VAL A 21 -26.32 -3.16 16.89
C VAL A 21 -26.63 -3.17 15.40
N LEU A 22 -27.91 -3.18 15.02
CA LEU A 22 -28.33 -3.09 13.62
C LEU A 22 -27.91 -1.75 12.98
N CYS A 23 -28.10 -0.63 13.67
CA CYS A 23 -27.67 0.67 13.15
C CYS A 23 -26.15 0.74 12.97
N VAL A 24 -25.39 0.20 13.92
CA VAL A 24 -23.93 0.16 13.84
C VAL A 24 -23.46 -0.73 12.70
N SER A 25 -24.08 -1.90 12.50
CA SER A 25 -23.72 -2.81 11.41
C SER A 25 -24.05 -2.21 10.04
N LEU A 26 -25.20 -1.54 9.90
CA LEU A 26 -25.57 -0.83 8.68
C LEU A 26 -24.64 0.36 8.41
N PHE A 27 -24.25 1.11 9.45
CA PHE A 27 -23.29 2.20 9.31
C PHE A 27 -21.92 1.68 8.84
N PHE A 28 -21.42 0.60 9.43
CA PHE A 28 -20.16 -0.01 9.04
C PHE A 28 -20.21 -0.54 7.60
N PHE A 29 -21.30 -1.21 7.22
CA PHE A 29 -21.52 -1.69 5.86
C PHE A 29 -21.59 -0.53 4.85
N SER A 30 -22.33 0.53 5.18
CA SER A 30 -22.38 1.76 4.39
C SER A 30 -21.00 2.38 4.21
N MET A 31 -20.20 2.45 5.28
CA MET A 31 -18.86 3.02 5.21
C MET A 31 -17.97 2.21 4.25
N ILE A 32 -17.99 0.87 4.33
CA ILE A 32 -17.24 0.00 3.42
C ILE A 32 -17.70 0.16 1.97
N VAL A 33 -19.01 0.21 1.74
CA VAL A 33 -19.58 0.39 0.40
C VAL A 33 -19.20 1.76 -0.16
N THR A 34 -19.32 2.83 0.63
CA THR A 34 -18.88 4.18 0.24
C THR A 34 -17.39 4.18 -0.08
N LEU A 35 -16.56 3.57 0.77
CA LEU A 35 -15.13 3.45 0.52
C LEU A 35 -14.88 2.74 -0.82
N ARG A 36 -15.51 1.58 -1.04
CA ARG A 36 -15.36 0.79 -2.27
C ARG A 36 -15.83 1.55 -3.51
N VAL A 37 -16.98 2.21 -3.43
CA VAL A 37 -17.56 3.01 -4.53
C VAL A 37 -16.71 4.25 -4.78
N SER A 38 -16.23 4.94 -3.75
CA SER A 38 -15.28 6.06 -3.91
C SER A 38 -13.95 5.60 -4.52
N TYR A 39 -13.50 4.38 -4.24
CA TYR A 39 -12.31 3.80 -4.87
C TYR A 39 -12.54 3.27 -6.30
N HIS A 40 -13.78 2.95 -6.69
CA HIS A 40 -14.09 2.39 -8.01
C HIS A 40 -14.83 3.35 -8.96
N GLY A 41 -15.45 4.41 -8.44
CA GLY A 41 -16.46 5.21 -9.13
C GLY A 41 -15.96 6.51 -9.74
N ASP A 42 -14.87 7.08 -9.24
CA ASP A 42 -14.34 8.35 -9.76
C ASP A 42 -12.88 8.19 -10.19
N LYS A 43 -12.76 8.00 -11.50
CA LYS A 43 -11.60 8.14 -12.38
C LYS A 43 -10.98 6.80 -12.80
N PRO A 44 -10.62 6.64 -14.10
CA PRO A 44 -9.63 5.63 -14.46
C PRO A 44 -8.42 5.84 -13.55
N ILE A 45 -7.70 4.76 -13.23
CA ILE A 45 -6.49 4.79 -12.41
C ILE A 45 -5.36 5.49 -13.21
N ASP A 46 -5.55 6.76 -13.51
CA ASP A 46 -4.63 7.67 -14.17
C ASP A 46 -4.54 8.91 -13.28
N GLY A 47 -3.42 9.00 -12.56
CA GLY A 47 -3.07 10.12 -11.69
C GLY A 47 -2.76 9.74 -10.23
N PRO A 48 -2.99 10.65 -9.26
CA PRO A 48 -2.25 10.74 -7.99
C PRO A 48 -2.42 9.56 -7.04
N LEU A 49 -3.50 8.78 -7.14
CA LEU A 49 -3.69 7.60 -6.30
C LEU A 49 -2.79 6.44 -6.74
N ARG A 50 -2.58 6.27 -8.04
CA ARG A 50 -1.66 5.26 -8.60
C ARG A 50 -0.23 5.54 -8.17
N GLU A 51 0.18 6.80 -8.26
CA GLU A 51 1.48 7.28 -7.77
C GLU A 51 1.59 7.10 -6.25
N ALA A 52 0.55 7.43 -5.48
CA ALA A 52 0.55 7.23 -4.04
C ALA A 52 0.70 5.76 -3.63
N ILE A 53 0.05 4.83 -4.35
CA ILE A 53 0.19 3.39 -4.14
C ILE A 53 1.63 2.94 -4.43
N PHE A 54 2.19 3.37 -5.57
CA PHE A 54 3.58 3.03 -5.91
C PHE A 54 4.58 3.64 -4.92
N HIS A 55 4.35 4.86 -4.45
CA HIS A 55 5.18 5.47 -3.41
C HIS A 55 5.10 4.74 -2.07
N ALA A 56 3.90 4.30 -1.66
CA ALA A 56 3.71 3.53 -0.44
C ALA A 56 4.42 2.18 -0.51
N ASP A 57 4.33 1.49 -1.65
CA ASP A 57 5.00 0.22 -1.88
C ASP A 57 6.54 0.36 -1.89
N ILE A 58 7.07 1.38 -2.60
CA ILE A 58 8.49 1.73 -2.55
C ILE A 58 8.95 2.04 -1.12
N PHE A 59 8.13 2.78 -0.35
CA PHE A 59 8.44 3.10 1.03
C PHE A 59 8.51 1.85 1.91
N GLN A 60 7.58 0.92 1.75
CA GLN A 60 7.58 -0.35 2.46
C GLN A 60 8.83 -1.18 2.13
N MET A 61 9.20 -1.28 0.85
CA MET A 61 10.41 -1.99 0.43
C MET A 61 11.70 -1.34 0.96
N ARG A 62 11.76 -0.01 1.00
CA ARG A 62 12.89 0.72 1.62
C ARG A 62 12.94 0.58 3.13
N ALA A 63 11.78 0.53 3.79
CA ALA A 63 11.71 0.28 5.23
C ALA A 63 12.22 -1.13 5.56
N LEU A 64 11.85 -2.13 4.75
CA LEU A 64 12.41 -3.49 4.85
C LEU A 64 13.92 -3.47 4.68
N ALA A 65 14.44 -2.75 3.67
CA ALA A 65 15.87 -2.60 3.42
C ALA A 65 16.65 -2.06 4.62
N ALA A 66 16.05 -1.13 5.39
CA ALA A 66 16.70 -0.53 6.56
C ALA A 66 16.98 -1.53 7.71
N PHE A 67 16.30 -2.68 7.71
CA PHE A 67 16.48 -3.74 8.71
C PHE A 67 17.13 -5.00 8.15
N SER A 68 17.52 -5.01 6.87
CA SER A 68 18.06 -6.19 6.20
C SER A 68 19.56 -6.08 5.88
N ASN A 69 20.15 -7.21 5.49
CA ASN A 69 21.56 -7.31 5.12
C ASN A 69 21.78 -6.80 3.68
N ASP A 70 23.03 -6.47 3.32
CA ASP A 70 23.38 -5.93 2.00
C ASP A 70 22.93 -6.80 0.81
N GLU A 71 22.91 -8.12 0.96
CA GLU A 71 22.41 -9.05 -0.05
C GLU A 71 20.89 -8.92 -0.29
N GLU A 72 20.14 -8.67 0.77
CA GLU A 72 18.69 -8.52 0.70
C GLU A 72 18.32 -7.17 0.10
N ASP A 73 19.09 -6.13 0.42
CA ASP A 73 18.95 -4.82 -0.19
C ASP A 73 19.21 -4.87 -1.70
N MET A 74 20.16 -5.69 -2.15
CA MET A 74 20.36 -5.97 -3.57
C MET A 74 19.19 -6.72 -4.21
N ARG A 75 18.61 -7.69 -3.51
CA ARG A 75 17.43 -8.41 -4.00
C ARG A 75 16.27 -7.44 -4.19
N ILE A 76 16.00 -6.61 -3.19
CA ILE A 76 14.96 -5.57 -3.22
C ILE A 76 15.22 -4.58 -4.36
N ALA A 77 16.47 -4.11 -4.52
CA ALA A 77 16.81 -3.19 -5.60
C ALA A 77 16.58 -3.80 -6.99
N ASN A 78 16.91 -5.08 -7.19
CA ASN A 78 16.63 -5.78 -8.45
C ASN A 78 15.14 -6.04 -8.67
N GLU A 79 14.36 -6.31 -7.62
CA GLU A 79 12.91 -6.44 -7.71
C GLU A 79 12.25 -5.11 -8.11
N LEU A 80 12.68 -4.00 -7.52
CA LEU A 80 12.25 -2.64 -7.90
C LEU A 80 12.60 -2.34 -9.38
N LEU A 81 13.79 -2.72 -9.84
CA LEU A 81 14.16 -2.56 -11.24
C LEU A 81 13.30 -3.42 -12.18
N ARG A 82 12.92 -4.64 -11.81
CA ARG A 82 12.00 -5.47 -12.61
C ARG A 82 10.58 -4.91 -12.63
N ALA A 83 10.15 -4.29 -11.53
CA ALA A 83 8.86 -3.61 -11.42
C ALA A 83 8.79 -2.31 -12.24
N SER A 84 9.86 -1.88 -12.90
CA SER A 84 9.89 -0.70 -13.77
C SER A 84 8.85 -0.72 -14.89
N ILE A 85 8.40 -1.92 -15.29
CA ILE A 85 7.35 -2.12 -16.31
C ILE A 85 6.01 -1.52 -15.83
N PHE A 86 5.77 -1.51 -14.52
CA PHE A 86 4.54 -0.99 -13.94
C PHE A 86 4.57 0.52 -13.70
N SER A 87 5.76 1.07 -13.37
CA SER A 87 5.99 2.50 -13.16
C SER A 87 7.47 2.87 -13.20
N PRO A 88 7.84 4.03 -13.80
CA PRO A 88 9.22 4.53 -13.79
C PRO A 88 9.71 4.89 -12.37
N LEU A 89 8.81 5.10 -11.40
CA LEU A 89 9.16 5.38 -10.01
C LEU A 89 9.92 4.21 -9.36
N TYR A 90 9.57 2.97 -9.71
CA TYR A 90 10.27 1.78 -9.22
C TYR A 90 11.70 1.70 -9.75
N ALA A 91 11.91 2.06 -11.02
CA ALA A 91 13.25 2.13 -11.60
C ALA A 91 14.12 3.17 -10.87
N GLN A 92 13.58 4.36 -10.61
CA GLN A 92 14.29 5.40 -9.85
C GLN A 92 14.63 4.95 -8.44
N ALA A 93 13.68 4.28 -7.75
CA ALA A 93 13.89 3.78 -6.40
C ALA A 93 14.96 2.68 -6.33
N GLY A 94 14.91 1.70 -7.25
CA GLY A 94 15.89 0.62 -7.34
C GLY A 94 17.29 1.12 -7.70
N LEU A 95 17.39 2.07 -8.64
CA LEU A 95 18.66 2.72 -8.97
C LEU A 95 19.24 3.52 -7.80
N ALA A 96 18.39 4.24 -7.05
CA ALA A 96 18.84 4.98 -5.87
C ALA A 96 19.40 4.05 -4.79
N MET A 97 18.79 2.89 -4.57
CA MET A 97 19.30 1.87 -3.65
C MET A 97 20.63 1.29 -4.13
N LEU A 98 20.75 0.93 -5.42
CA LEU A 98 22.01 0.46 -5.99
C LEU A 98 23.13 1.49 -5.85
N LYS A 99 22.86 2.76 -6.16
CA LYS A 99 23.85 3.85 -6.02
C LYS A 99 24.30 4.03 -4.59
N SER A 100 23.37 4.07 -3.64
CA SER A 100 23.70 4.18 -2.22
C SER A 100 24.58 3.03 -1.73
N LYS A 101 24.32 1.79 -2.20
CA LYS A 101 25.15 0.62 -1.84
C LYS A 101 26.51 0.61 -2.54
N ALA A 102 26.56 1.05 -3.80
CA ALA A 102 27.81 1.19 -4.54
C ALA A 102 28.73 2.25 -3.92
N GLU A 103 28.17 3.38 -3.47
CA GLU A 103 28.87 4.43 -2.74
C GLU A 103 29.36 3.95 -1.36
N ALA A 104 28.62 3.06 -0.71
CA ALA A 104 29.03 2.40 0.53
C ALA A 104 30.14 1.33 0.33
N GLY A 105 30.57 1.08 -0.91
CA GLY A 105 31.65 0.14 -1.22
C GLY A 105 31.20 -1.31 -1.45
N TYR A 106 29.90 -1.56 -1.62
CA TYR A 106 29.39 -2.89 -1.89
C TYR A 106 29.61 -3.29 -3.35
N ALA A 107 30.60 -4.16 -3.61
CA ALA A 107 31.05 -4.52 -4.95
C ALA A 107 29.94 -5.05 -5.89
N PRO A 108 29.00 -5.92 -5.46
CA PRO A 108 27.94 -6.39 -6.34
C PRO A 108 26.98 -5.28 -6.80
N ALA A 109 26.83 -4.20 -6.03
CA ALA A 109 26.03 -3.04 -6.46
C ALA A 109 26.76 -2.23 -7.55
N GLN A 110 28.08 -2.13 -7.46
CA GLN A 110 28.91 -1.46 -8.47
C GLN A 110 28.87 -2.20 -9.80
N GLU A 111 29.11 -3.52 -9.78
CA GLU A 111 29.02 -4.37 -10.97
C GLU A 111 27.63 -4.29 -11.62
N ARG A 112 26.57 -4.28 -10.80
CA ARG A 112 25.20 -4.20 -11.32
C ARG A 112 24.91 -2.84 -11.94
N LEU A 113 25.43 -1.75 -11.38
CA LEU A 113 25.33 -0.42 -11.98
C LEU A 113 26.09 -0.33 -13.30
N GLU A 114 27.28 -0.91 -13.39
CA GLU A 114 28.05 -0.99 -14.63
C GLU A 114 27.34 -1.81 -15.72
N GLN A 115 26.58 -2.84 -15.35
CA GLN A 115 25.74 -3.57 -16.32
C GLN A 115 24.57 -2.73 -16.85
N ILE A 116 23.99 -1.86 -16.02
CA ILE A 116 22.82 -1.04 -16.39
C ILE A 116 23.26 0.23 -17.14
N TYR A 117 24.31 0.88 -16.65
CA TYR A 117 24.99 2.00 -17.25
C TYR A 117 26.43 1.60 -17.53
N PRO A 118 26.69 0.85 -18.62
CA PRO A 118 28.05 0.57 -19.01
C PRO A 118 28.73 1.89 -19.23
N SER A 119 29.79 2.14 -18.45
CA SER A 119 30.70 3.26 -18.64
C SER A 119 31.40 3.04 -19.99
N LYS A 120 30.71 3.30 -21.09
CA LYS A 120 31.27 3.19 -22.43
C LYS A 120 32.31 4.28 -22.61
N GLY A 121 33.57 3.86 -22.69
CA GLY A 121 34.59 4.48 -23.52
C GLY A 121 35.29 5.70 -22.94
N ARG A 122 36.35 5.46 -22.18
CA ARG A 122 37.62 6.17 -22.40
C ARG A 122 38.67 5.14 -22.76
#